data_AF-A0A5E6NCB2-F1
#
_entry.id   AF-A0A5E6NCB2-F1
#
_cell.length_a   1.000
_cell.length_b   1.000
_cell.length_c   1.000
_cell.angle_alpha   90.00
_cell.angle_beta   90.00
_cell.angle_gamma   90.00
#
_symmetry.space_group_name_H-M   'P 1'
#
loop_
_entity.id
_entity.type
_entity.pdbx_description
1 polymer ?
#
loop_
_entity_poly.entity_id
_entity_poly.type
_entity_poly.pdbx_seq_one_letter_code
_entity_poly.pdbx_strand_id
1 'polypeptide(L)' 'MAAIIDWHSKAVLSHRISNTMDSQLVMSVLNDALEKHHTQRYLIPIKALNIPVRYTLSV' A
#
# COMPACT_ATOMS: atom_id res chain seq x y z
N MET A 1 9.95 3.22 -16.01
CA MET A 1 9.30 2.07 -15.33
C MET A 1 9.68 2.09 -13.86
N ALA A 2 8.78 1.74 -12.96
CA ALA A 2 9.06 1.69 -11.52
C ALA A 2 8.36 0.50 -10.88
N ALA A 3 9.03 -0.14 -9.91
CA ALA A 3 8.50 -1.24 -9.12
C ALA A 3 8.98 -1.11 -7.67
N ILE A 4 8.09 -1.43 -6.72
CA ILE A 4 8.39 -1.51 -5.30
C ILE A 4 8.44 -2.97 -4.92
N ILE A 5 9.56 -3.39 -4.33
CA ILE A 5 9.85 -4.79 -4.02
C ILE A 5 10.09 -4.92 -2.52
N ASP A 6 9.45 -5.89 -1.88
CA ASP A 6 9.73 -6.23 -0.50
C ASP A 6 11.11 -6.90 -0.39
N TRP A 7 11.95 -6.38 0.50
CA TRP A 7 13.32 -6.87 0.63
C TRP A 7 13.38 -8.31 1.18
N HIS A 8 12.47 -8.68 2.10
CA HIS A 8 12.52 -9.96 2.80
C HIS A 8 11.95 -11.10 1.95
N SER A 9 10.72 -10.95 1.47
CA SER A 9 10.01 -11.95 0.66
C SER A 9 10.36 -11.90 -0.82
N LYS A 10 11.08 -10.85 -1.26
CA LYS A 10 11.35 -10.55 -2.68
C LYS A 10 10.09 -10.38 -3.53
N ALA A 11 8.92 -10.20 -2.90
CA ALA A 11 7.65 -10.00 -3.59
C ALA A 11 7.58 -8.60 -4.22
N VAL A 12 7.02 -8.50 -5.43
CA VAL A 12 6.69 -7.22 -6.05
C VAL A 12 5.39 -6.70 -5.44
N LEU A 13 5.48 -5.58 -4.71
CA LEU A 13 4.34 -4.98 -4.00
C LEU A 13 3.46 -4.12 -4.91
N SER A 14 4.08 -3.39 -5.84
CA SER A 14 3.40 -2.58 -6.87
C SER A 14 4.37 -2.26 -8.02
N HIS A 15 3.85 -2.05 -9.23
CA HIS A 15 4.65 -1.61 -10.38
C HIS A 15 3.83 -0.80 -11.38
N ARG A 16 4.48 0.09 -12.14
CA ARG A 16 3.90 0.80 -13.30
C ARG A 16 4.91 0.96 -14.44
N ILE A 17 4.38 0.85 -15.66
CA ILE A 17 5.11 1.12 -16.90
C ILE A 17 4.80 2.56 -17.31
N SER A 18 5.84 3.29 -17.68
CA SER A 18 5.75 4.67 -18.17
C SER A 18 6.90 4.91 -19.12
N ASN A 19 6.64 5.74 -20.13
CA ASN A 19 7.62 6.17 -21.12
C ASN A 19 8.55 7.27 -20.57
N THR A 20 8.16 7.91 -19.46
CA THR A 20 8.97 8.94 -18.77
C THR A 20 9.26 8.49 -17.35
N MET A 21 10.52 8.63 -16.94
CA MET A 21 10.97 8.39 -15.56
C MET A 21 11.01 9.72 -14.81
N ASP A 22 10.09 9.93 -13.88
CA ASP A 22 10.08 11.10 -13.00
C ASP A 22 9.79 10.68 -11.54
N SER A 23 9.93 11.64 -10.62
CA SER A 23 9.67 11.41 -9.19
C SER A 23 8.19 11.10 -8.93
N GLN A 24 7.28 11.67 -9.71
CA GLN A 24 5.83 11.45 -9.58
C GLN A 24 5.47 9.97 -9.84
N LEU A 25 6.08 9.35 -10.84
CA LEU A 25 5.92 7.93 -11.14
C LEU A 25 6.36 7.07 -9.94
N VAL A 26 7.52 7.34 -9.36
CA VAL A 26 8.02 6.55 -8.22
C VAL A 26 7.12 6.74 -6.99
N MET A 27 6.71 7.98 -6.69
CA MET A 27 5.83 8.29 -5.56
C MET A 27 4.46 7.64 -5.72
N SER A 28 3.89 7.63 -6.93
CA SER A 28 2.61 6.95 -7.19
C SER A 28 2.71 5.43 -7.01
N VAL A 29 3.75 4.77 -7.51
CA VAL A 29 3.95 3.32 -7.32
C VAL A 29 4.19 2.98 -5.84
N LEU A 30 4.88 3.85 -5.10
CA LEU A 30 5.04 3.73 -3.65
C LEU A 30 3.70 3.82 -2.93
N ASN A 31 2.91 4.87 -3.18
CA ASN A 31 1.59 5.02 -2.56
C ASN A 31 0.67 3.83 -2.87
N ASP A 32 0.65 3.35 -4.12
CA ASP A 32 -0.09 2.16 -4.52
C ASP A 32 0.34 0.91 -3.71
N ALA A 33 1.63 0.78 -3.38
CA ALA A 33 2.13 -0.31 -2.54
C ALA A 33 1.71 -0.14 -1.07
N LEU A 34 1.83 1.07 -0.52
CA LEU A 34 1.44 1.36 0.86
C LEU A 34 -0.05 1.10 1.08
N GLU A 35 -0.93 1.59 0.20
CA GLU A 35 -2.38 1.40 0.31
C GLU A 35 -2.78 -0.08 0.31
N LYS A 36 -2.18 -0.89 -0.58
CA LYS A 36 -2.47 -2.32 -0.69
C LYS A 36 -1.98 -3.11 0.52
N HIS A 37 -0.78 -2.82 1.02
CA HIS A 37 -0.09 -3.67 1.99
C HIS A 37 -0.15 -3.16 3.44
N HIS A 38 -0.25 -1.84 3.68
CA HIS A 38 -0.44 -1.29 5.03
C HIS A 38 -1.83 -1.63 5.58
N THR A 39 -2.84 -1.56 4.71
CA THR A 39 -4.21 -1.90 5.03
C THR A 39 -4.34 -3.38 5.42
N GLN A 40 -3.60 -4.28 4.76
CA GLN A 40 -3.70 -5.71 5.02
C GLN A 40 -3.30 -6.07 6.45
N ARG A 41 -2.16 -5.58 6.98
CA ARG A 41 -1.68 -5.98 8.32
C ARG A 41 -2.65 -5.63 9.46
N TYR A 42 -3.39 -4.52 9.35
CA TYR A 42 -4.30 -4.07 10.41
C TYR A 42 -5.76 -4.46 10.16
N LEU A 43 -6.23 -4.61 8.92
CA LEU A 43 -7.64 -4.93 8.66
C LEU A 43 -8.00 -6.41 8.76
N ILE A 44 -7.09 -7.37 8.55
CA ILE A 44 -7.41 -8.79 8.74
C ILE A 44 -7.88 -9.12 10.18
N PRO A 45 -7.18 -8.71 11.26
CA PRO A 45 -7.69 -8.95 12.61
C PRO A 45 -8.98 -8.18 12.89
N ILE A 46 -9.15 -6.96 12.38
CA ILE A 46 -10.34 -6.13 12.63
C ILE A 46 -11.59 -6.69 11.94
N LYS A 47 -11.48 -7.12 10.67
CA LYS A 47 -12.58 -7.81 9.97
C LYS A 47 -12.90 -9.16 10.58
N ALA A 48 -11.89 -9.91 11.00
CA ALA A 48 -12.09 -11.20 11.68
C ALA A 48 -12.81 -11.05 13.03
N LEU A 49 -12.67 -9.89 13.67
CA LEU A 49 -13.25 -9.62 14.99
C LEU A 49 -14.64 -8.94 14.92
N ASN A 50 -15.22 -8.79 13.71
CA ASN A 50 -16.53 -8.16 13.43
C ASN A 50 -16.77 -6.84 14.20
N ILE A 51 -15.70 -6.11 14.49
CA ILE A 51 -15.77 -4.82 15.18
C ILE A 51 -16.07 -3.74 14.14
N PRO A 52 -17.14 -2.95 14.30
CA PRO A 52 -17.39 -1.82 13.42
C PRO A 52 -16.25 -0.81 13.57
N VAL A 53 -15.54 -0.54 12.47
CA VAL A 53 -14.49 0.49 12.42
C VAL A 53 -15.16 1.85 12.55
N ARG A 54 -15.35 2.32 13.79
CA ARG A 54 -15.76 3.70 14.06
C ARG A 54 -14.51 4.58 14.01
N TYR A 55 -14.29 5.27 12.91
CA TYR A 55 -13.41 6.43 12.91
C TYR A 55 -14.09 7.53 13.73
N THR A 56 -13.77 7.65 15.00
CA THR A 56 -14.11 8.86 15.78
C THR A 56 -12.99 9.86 15.55
N LEU A 57 -13.26 10.89 14.75
CA LEU A 57 -12.44 12.10 14.76
C LEU A 57 -12.77 12.83 16.06
N SER A 58 -11.90 12.72 17.06
CA SER A 58 -11.93 13.62 18.21
C SER A 58 -11.01 14.79 17.90
N VAL A 59 -11.60 15.95 17.61
CA VAL A 59 -11.01 17.27 17.85
C VAL A 59 -12.06 18.07 18.61
#